data_AF-A0A4Q4QNN8-F1
#
_entry.id   AF-A0A4Q4QNN8-F1
#
_cell.length_a   1.000
_cell.length_b   1.000
_cell.length_c   1.000
_cell.angle_alpha   90.00
_cell.angle_beta   90.00
_cell.angle_gamma   90.00
#
_symmetry.space_group_name_H-M   'P 1'
#
loop_
_entity.id
_entity.type
_entity.pdbx_description
1 polymer ?
#
loop_
_entity_poly.entity_id
_entity_poly.type
_entity_poly.pdbx_seq_one_letter_code
_entity_poly.pdbx_strand_id
1 'polypeptide(L)'
;MSAKVETVLQSLTLEEKISLLAGKDFWETVPIPDKGVPAIKTSDGPNGARGEVFTGGTRAACFPAAVCSAATWDPANAKRIGHALAEETKTKSARVLQVC
;
A
#
# COMPACT_ATOMS: atom_id res chain seq x y z
N MET A 1 15.40 4.15 -15.19
CA MET A 1 15.36 3.91 -13.72
C MET A 1 15.76 5.21 -13.03
N SER A 2 15.10 5.60 -11.93
CA SER A 2 15.41 6.89 -11.27
C SER A 2 16.83 6.87 -10.69
N ALA A 3 17.62 7.92 -10.92
CA ALA A 3 19.01 8.02 -10.45
C ALA A 3 19.14 7.76 -8.93
N LYS A 4 18.12 8.13 -8.15
CA LYS A 4 18.07 7.91 -6.70
C LYS A 4 17.96 6.43 -6.31
N VAL A 5 17.24 5.62 -7.10
CA VAL A 5 17.07 4.19 -6.82
C VAL A 5 18.40 3.46 -7.01
N GLU A 6 19.13 3.78 -8.08
CA GLU A 6 20.40 3.14 -8.40
C GLU A 6 21.46 3.42 -7.32
N THR A 7 21.56 4.67 -6.86
CA THR A 7 22.48 5.05 -5.78
C THR A 7 22.20 4.28 -4.49
N VAL A 8 20.93 4.18 -4.09
CA VAL A 8 20.55 3.39 -2.90
C VAL A 8 20.90 1.92 -3.12
N LEU A 9 20.54 1.35 -4.27
CA LEU A 9 20.78 -0.07 -4.57
C LEU A 9 22.27 -0.45 -4.58
N GLN A 10 23.15 0.45 -5.05
CA GLN A 10 24.60 0.27 -5.02
C GLN A 10 25.17 0.35 -3.60
N SER A 11 24.53 1.10 -2.70
CA SER A 11 24.95 1.21 -1.30
C SER A 11 24.56 -0.01 -0.46
N LEU A 12 23.63 -0.86 -0.93
CA LEU A 12 23.13 -2.01 -0.17
C LEU A 12 24.11 -3.20 -0.19
N THR A 13 24.26 -3.89 0.94
CA THR A 13 24.91 -5.20 0.99
C THR A 13 24.01 -6.27 0.34
N LEU A 14 24.54 -7.49 0.16
CA LEU A 14 23.74 -8.58 -0.38
C LEU A 14 22.59 -8.97 0.55
N GLU A 15 22.87 -9.01 1.85
CA GLU A 15 21.91 -9.37 2.90
C GLU A 15 20.76 -8.37 2.96
N GLU A 16 21.06 -7.08 2.85
CA GLU A 16 20.06 -6.01 2.76
C GLU A 16 19.23 -6.09 1.47
N LYS A 17 19.84 -6.44 0.34
CA LYS A 17 19.08 -6.67 -0.90
C LYS A 17 18.12 -7.83 -0.74
N ILE A 18 18.55 -8.92 -0.11
CA ILE A 18 17.72 -10.09 0.15
C ILE A 18 16.59 -9.74 1.13
N SER A 19 16.86 -8.96 2.18
CA SER A 19 15.83 -8.60 3.17
C SER A 19 14.69 -7.77 2.58
N LEU A 20 14.95 -6.98 1.54
CA LEU A 20 13.92 -6.21 0.83
C LEU A 20 12.99 -7.07 -0.06
N LEU A 21 13.28 -8.36 -0.28
CA LEU A 21 12.45 -9.25 -1.09
C LEU A 21 11.28 -9.87 -0.32
N ALA A 22 11.18 -9.62 0.98
CA ALA A 22 10.09 -10.09 1.83
C ALA A 22 9.53 -8.96 2.71
N GLY A 23 8.30 -9.15 3.17
CA GLY A 23 7.73 -8.33 4.23
C GLY A 23 8.51 -8.54 5.54
N LYS A 24 8.64 -7.47 6.32
CA LYS A 24 9.07 -7.54 7.73
C LYS A 24 8.01 -8.27 8.55
N ASP A 25 6.74 -7.99 8.24
CA ASP A 25 5.55 -8.59 8.84
C ASP A 25 4.42 -8.64 7.79
N PHE A 26 3.17 -8.85 8.24
CA PHE A 26 2.00 -8.94 7.35
C PHE A 26 1.70 -7.66 6.57
N TRP A 27 2.16 -6.50 7.03
CA TRP A 27 1.73 -5.19 6.53
C TRP A 27 2.91 -4.28 6.15
N GLU A 28 4.12 -4.52 6.62
CA GLU A 28 5.25 -3.63 6.42
C GLU A 28 6.42 -4.28 5.69
N THR A 29 7.10 -3.50 4.85
CA THR A 29 8.40 -3.89 4.27
C THR A 29 9.55 -3.72 5.28
N VAL A 30 10.66 -4.41 5.04
CA VAL A 30 11.88 -4.23 5.83
C VAL A 30 12.46 -2.81 5.63
N PRO A 31 12.72 -2.04 6.69
CA PRO A 31 13.39 -0.74 6.60
C PRO A 31 14.92 -0.90 6.56
N ILE A 32 15.59 0.05 5.89
CA ILE A 32 17.06 0.26 5.97
C ILE A 32 17.29 1.77 6.20
N PRO A 33 17.07 2.27 7.43
CA PRO A 33 17.05 3.71 7.71
C PRO A 33 18.37 4.42 7.41
N ASP A 34 19.50 3.77 7.67
CA ASP A 34 20.85 4.31 7.46
C ASP A 34 21.13 4.63 5.98
N LYS A 35 20.38 4.01 5.06
CA LYS A 35 20.47 4.21 3.60
C LYS A 35 19.25 4.94 3.04
N GLY A 36 18.42 5.50 3.93
CA GLY A 36 17.24 6.28 3.56
C GLY A 36 16.07 5.46 3.01
N VAL A 37 16.00 4.16 3.32
CA VAL A 37 14.89 3.28 2.90
C VAL A 37 13.92 3.10 4.09
N PRO A 38 12.76 3.77 4.09
CA PRO A 38 11.77 3.60 5.15
C PRO A 38 10.99 2.30 4.98
N ALA A 39 10.35 1.84 6.06
CA ALA A 39 9.33 0.81 5.95
C ALA A 39 8.11 1.36 5.20
N ILE A 40 7.55 0.56 4.30
CA ILE A 40 6.33 0.88 3.58
C ILE A 40 5.22 0.02 4.17
N LYS A 41 4.22 0.69 4.78
CA LYS A 41 3.01 0.03 5.24
C LYS A 41 2.01 -0.15 4.11
N THR A 42 1.52 -1.37 3.95
CA THR A 42 0.44 -1.76 3.07
C THR A 42 -0.86 -1.91 3.85
N SER A 43 -1.97 -1.81 3.15
CA SER A 43 -3.29 -2.17 3.66
C SER A 43 -4.00 -2.94 2.55
N ASP A 44 -4.74 -3.97 2.91
CA ASP A 44 -5.71 -4.53 1.98
C ASP A 44 -6.76 -3.48 1.62
N GLY A 45 -7.23 -3.63 0.39
CA GLY A 45 -8.62 -3.87 0.11
C GLY A 45 -9.06 -3.24 -1.22
N PRO A 46 -9.55 -4.02 -2.19
CA PRO A 46 -10.02 -3.47 -3.46
C PRO A 46 -11.26 -2.57 -3.32
N ASN A 47 -11.94 -2.62 -2.17
CA ASN A 47 -13.16 -1.87 -1.87
C ASN A 47 -13.13 -1.20 -0.48
N GLY A 48 -11.94 -0.86 0.04
CA GLY A 48 -11.79 -0.10 1.27
C GLY A 48 -10.42 -0.35 1.91
N ALA A 49 -9.87 0.64 2.62
CA ALA A 49 -8.60 0.48 3.32
C ALA A 49 -8.82 -0.06 4.75
N ARG A 50 -8.60 -1.36 4.97
CA ARG A 50 -8.83 -1.99 6.28
C ARG A 50 -7.83 -1.55 7.36
N GLY A 51 -6.55 -1.41 7.00
CA GLY A 51 -5.45 -1.30 7.95
C GLY A 51 -4.98 -2.65 8.50
N GLU A 52 -4.12 -2.59 9.52
CA GLU A 52 -3.39 -3.74 10.06
C GLU A 52 -4.17 -4.61 11.06
N VAL A 53 -5.28 -4.08 11.59
CA VAL A 53 -6.09 -4.73 12.63
C VAL A 53 -7.38 -5.25 12.03
N PHE A 54 -7.63 -6.56 12.16
CA PHE A 54 -8.84 -7.20 11.63
C PHE A 54 -10.11 -6.90 12.44
N THR A 55 -10.00 -6.80 13.77
CA THR A 55 -11.15 -6.61 14.67
C THR A 55 -10.90 -5.48 15.66
N GLY A 56 -11.87 -4.56 15.79
CA GLY A 56 -11.74 -3.40 16.69
C GLY A 56 -10.75 -2.33 16.24
N GLY A 57 -10.27 -2.40 14.99
CA GLY A 57 -9.37 -1.41 14.40
C GLY A 57 -10.05 -0.08 14.05
N THR A 58 -9.27 0.81 13.44
CA THR A 58 -9.77 2.07 12.89
C THR A 58 -10.90 1.81 11.89
N ARG A 59 -11.99 2.57 11.99
CA ARG A 59 -13.12 2.42 11.06
C ARG A 59 -12.69 2.65 9.61
N ALA A 60 -13.22 1.82 8.72
CA ALA A 60 -13.00 1.89 7.29
C ALA A 60 -14.30 2.17 6.54
N ALA A 61 -14.21 2.91 5.44
CA ALA A 61 -15.27 3.05 4.46
C ALA A 61 -15.32 1.78 3.61
N CYS A 62 -16.52 1.19 3.50
CA CYS A 62 -16.75 0.04 2.64
C CYS A 62 -17.36 0.54 1.33
N PHE A 63 -16.58 0.45 0.25
CA PHE A 63 -17.02 0.82 -1.09
C PHE A 63 -17.74 -0.37 -1.77
N PRO A 64 -18.53 -0.12 -2.83
CA PRO A 64 -19.10 -1.19 -3.63
C PRO A 64 -18.00 -2.12 -4.14
N ALA A 65 -18.29 -3.43 -4.17
CA ALA A 65 -17.41 -4.40 -4.79
C ALA A 65 -17.11 -4.02 -6.26
N ALA A 66 -15.94 -4.39 -6.76
CA ALA A 66 -15.48 -4.00 -8.10
C ALA A 66 -16.49 -4.31 -9.21
N VAL A 67 -17.21 -5.44 -9.11
CA VAL A 67 -18.28 -5.82 -10.07
C VAL A 67 -19.45 -4.84 -10.06
N CYS A 68 -19.86 -4.33 -8.89
CA CYS A 68 -20.93 -3.34 -8.78
C CYS A 68 -20.49 -2.00 -9.37
N SER A 69 -19.25 -1.59 -9.09
CA SER A 69 -18.65 -0.39 -9.67
C SER A 69 -18.53 -0.51 -11.19
N ALA A 70 -18.11 -1.66 -11.71
CA ALA A 70 -18.01 -1.94 -13.14
C ALA A 70 -19.38 -1.96 -13.83
N ALA A 71 -20.42 -2.47 -13.16
CA ALA A 71 -21.80 -2.51 -13.69
C ALA A 71 -22.39 -1.12 -13.95
N THR A 72 -21.78 -0.05 -13.41
CA THR A 72 -22.17 1.34 -13.74
C THR A 72 -21.69 1.78 -15.13
N TRP A 73 -20.67 1.11 -15.69
CA TRP A 73 -19.99 1.50 -16.93
C TRP A 73 -19.54 2.97 -16.95
N ASP A 74 -19.22 3.53 -15.77
CA ASP A 74 -18.82 4.92 -15.58
C ASP A 74 -17.36 5.01 -15.10
N PRO A 75 -16.40 5.28 -16.00
CA PRO A 75 -14.99 5.47 -15.65
C PRO A 75 -14.74 6.67 -14.74
N ALA A 76 -15.57 7.72 -14.83
CA ALA A 76 -15.42 8.90 -13.98
C ALA A 76 -15.81 8.56 -12.53
N ASN A 77 -16.86 7.77 -12.34
CA ASN A 77 -17.23 7.23 -11.04
C ASN A 77 -16.14 6.31 -10.47
N ALA A 78 -15.59 5.40 -11.28
CA ALA A 78 -14.47 4.54 -10.86
C ALA A 78 -13.24 5.37 -10.40
N LYS A 79 -12.92 6.45 -11.12
CA LYS A 79 -11.84 7.37 -10.72
C LYS A 79 -12.13 8.07 -9.38
N ARG A 80 -13.38 8.49 -9.14
CA ARG A 80 -13.79 9.09 -7.86
C ARG A 80 -13.63 8.11 -6.70
N ILE A 81 -14.05 6.85 -6.89
CA ILE A 81 -13.84 5.78 -5.90
C ILE A 81 -12.34 5.58 -5.65
N GLY A 82 -11.51 5.52 -6.70
CA GLY A 82 -10.06 5.40 -6.56
C GLY A 82 -9.43 6.54 -5.76
N HIS A 83 -9.85 7.79 -5.97
CA HIS A 83 -9.39 8.91 -5.14
C HIS A 83 -9.83 8.78 -3.68
N ALA A 84 -11.08 8.38 -3.43
CA ALA A 84 -11.57 8.18 -2.07
C ALA A 84 -10.83 7.05 -1.34
N LEU A 85 -10.52 5.95 -2.04
CA LEU A 85 -9.69 4.85 -1.54
C LEU A 85 -8.27 5.32 -1.20
N ALA A 86 -7.66 6.18 -2.03
CA ALA A 86 -6.34 6.73 -1.75
C ALA A 86 -6.32 7.62 -0.50
N GLU A 87 -7.32 8.48 -0.34
CA GLU A 87 -7.46 9.29 0.88
C GLU A 87 -7.68 8.40 2.10
N GLU A 88 -8.52 7.38 1.97
CA GLU A 88 -8.76 6.43 3.05
C GLU A 88 -7.48 5.68 3.45
N THR A 89 -6.69 5.22 2.48
CA THR A 89 -5.42 4.52 2.71
C THR A 89 -4.47 5.37 3.57
N LYS A 90 -4.41 6.69 3.31
CA LYS A 90 -3.61 7.62 4.13
C LYS A 90 -4.10 7.69 5.58
N THR A 91 -5.41 7.61 5.82
CA THR A 91 -5.96 7.59 7.19
C THR A 91 -5.53 6.38 8.01
N LYS A 92 -5.09 5.29 7.35
CA LYS A 92 -4.59 4.06 7.98
C LYS A 92 -3.05 4.08 8.10
N SER A 93 -2.42 5.22 7.81
CA SER A 93 -0.97 5.39 7.70
C SER A 93 -0.31 4.46 6.68
N ALA A 94 -1.09 3.87 5.77
CA ALA A 94 -0.57 3.04 4.69
C ALA A 94 -0.18 3.90 3.48
N ARG A 95 0.70 3.37 2.63
CA ARG A 95 1.15 4.00 1.38
C ARG A 95 0.76 3.19 0.15
N VAL A 96 0.43 1.92 0.34
CA VAL A 96 0.04 1.00 -0.73
C VAL A 96 -1.29 0.36 -0.35
N LEU A 97 -2.25 0.42 -1.26
CA LEU A 97 -3.51 -0.33 -1.17
C LEU A 97 -3.38 -1.59 -2.03
N GLN A 98 -3.50 -2.76 -1.41
CA GLN A 98 -3.33 -4.04 -2.08
C GLN A 98 -4.68 -4.64 -2.47
N VAL A 99 -4.69 -5.38 -3.57
CA VAL A 99 -5.81 -6.25 -3.95
C VAL A 99 -5.39 -7.65 -3.53
N CYS A 100 -6.18 -8.30 -2.66
CA CYS A 100 -5.98 -9.71 -2.32
C CYS A 100 -6.25 -10.61 -3.53
#